data_AF-A0AAW2WPB4-F1
#
_entry.id   AF-A0AAW2WPB4-F1
#
_cell.length_a   1.000
_cell.length_b   1.000
_cell.length_c   1.000
_cell.angle_alpha   90.00
_cell.angle_beta   90.00
_cell.angle_gamma   90.00
#
_symmetry.space_group_name_H-M   'P 1'
#
loop_
_entity.id
_entity.type
_entity.pdbx_description
1 polymer ?
#
loop_
_entity_poly.entity_id
_entity_poly.type
_entity_poly.pdbx_seq_one_letter_code
_entity_poly.pdbx_strand_id
1 'polypeptide(L)'
;MSFLWEKSQTWRWLVTKTRDSKPFFFAFATVCGVVPGVIGYCVMQLTNSRNPELEAKLRQSARPESMMMGRVNQERLAEYLGELQRKEDTNDRYVAALRGQTLTRKPYVRIQPVAKPSDSEAKKEQK
;
A
#
# COMPACT_ATOMS: atom_id res chain seq x y z
N MET A 1 35.42 -12.30 -22.92
CA MET A 1 34.38 -11.62 -23.74
C MET A 1 34.44 -12.03 -25.23
N SER A 2 34.72 -13.31 -25.58
CA SER A 2 34.95 -13.70 -26.99
C SER A 2 34.13 -14.89 -27.49
N PHE A 3 33.44 -15.66 -26.63
CA PHE A 3 32.79 -16.90 -27.06
C PHE A 3 31.70 -16.70 -28.13
N LEU A 4 30.83 -15.69 -27.95
CA LEU A 4 29.79 -15.35 -28.93
C LEU A 4 30.38 -14.77 -30.22
N TRP A 5 31.44 -13.98 -30.11
CA TRP A 5 32.13 -13.41 -31.27
C TRP A 5 32.81 -14.51 -32.09
N GLU A 6 33.46 -15.49 -31.48
CA GLU A 6 34.17 -16.56 -32.19
C GLU A 6 33.26 -17.58 -32.86
N LYS A 7 32.10 -17.88 -32.26
CA LYS A 7 31.25 -18.99 -32.68
C LYS A 7 30.04 -18.61 -33.52
N SER A 8 29.54 -17.37 -33.45
CA SER A 8 28.32 -16.98 -34.17
C SER A 8 28.60 -15.98 -35.30
N GLN A 9 28.56 -16.49 -36.53
CA GLN A 9 28.66 -15.65 -37.74
C GLN A 9 27.54 -14.59 -37.80
N THR A 10 26.35 -14.92 -37.29
CA THR A 10 25.20 -14.02 -37.21
C THR A 10 25.46 -12.83 -36.29
N TRP A 11 26.12 -13.04 -35.14
CA TRP A 11 26.47 -11.95 -34.23
C TRP A 11 27.52 -11.02 -34.84
N ARG A 12 28.56 -11.59 -35.48
CA ARG A 12 29.56 -10.79 -36.21
C ARG A 12 28.91 -9.96 -37.32
N TRP A 13 28.02 -10.56 -38.09
CA TRP A 13 27.29 -9.89 -39.16
C TRP A 13 26.43 -8.75 -38.60
N LEU A 14 25.67 -9.01 -37.53
CA LEU A 14 24.81 -8.02 -36.90
C LEU A 14 25.62 -6.82 -36.37
N VAL A 15 26.73 -7.08 -35.67
CA VAL A 15 27.62 -6.03 -35.15
C VAL A 15 28.30 -5.25 -36.28
N THR A 16 28.71 -5.93 -37.36
CA THR A 16 29.31 -5.26 -38.52
C THR A 16 28.28 -4.35 -39.19
N LYS A 17 27.03 -4.81 -39.36
CA LYS A 17 25.95 -4.01 -39.94
C LYS A 17 25.53 -2.83 -39.07
N THR A 18 25.46 -2.99 -37.75
CA THR A 18 25.17 -1.86 -36.84
C THR A 18 26.31 -0.85 -36.77
N ARG A 19 27.57 -1.29 -36.92
CA ARG A 19 28.72 -0.39 -36.99
C ARG A 19 28.78 0.38 -38.32
N ASP A 20 28.60 -0.32 -39.43
CA ASP A 20 28.87 0.25 -40.76
C ASP A 20 27.68 1.06 -41.31
N SER A 21 26.48 0.91 -40.74
CA SER A 21 25.28 1.65 -41.19
C SER A 21 24.50 2.30 -40.04
N LYS A 22 24.54 3.64 -40.01
CA LYS A 22 23.78 4.49 -39.09
C LYS A 22 22.26 4.24 -39.10
N PRO A 23 21.57 4.15 -40.28
CA PRO A 23 20.13 3.93 -40.27
C PRO A 23 19.73 2.57 -39.70
N PHE A 24 20.53 1.52 -39.95
CA PHE A 24 20.30 0.19 -39.37
C PHE A 24 20.50 0.20 -37.85
N PHE A 25 21.52 0.90 -37.34
CA PHE A 25 21.73 1.05 -35.90
C PHE A 25 20.52 1.69 -35.21
N PHE A 26 20.01 2.80 -35.75
CA PHE A 26 18.85 3.47 -35.16
C PHE A 26 17.59 2.60 -35.22
N ALA A 27 17.33 1.93 -36.35
CA ALA A 27 16.19 1.01 -36.47
C ALA A 27 16.31 -0.20 -35.51
N PHE A 28 17.50 -0.76 -35.37
CA PHE A 28 17.75 -1.86 -34.44
C PHE A 28 17.56 -1.41 -32.99
N ALA A 29 18.11 -0.25 -32.62
CA ALA A 29 17.97 0.31 -31.28
C ALA A 29 16.51 0.63 -30.93
N THR A 30 15.74 1.19 -31.86
CA THR A 30 14.31 1.48 -31.62
C THR A 30 13.52 0.19 -31.42
N VAL A 31 13.76 -0.84 -32.23
CA VAL A 31 13.12 -2.16 -32.05
C VAL A 31 13.48 -2.76 -30.69
N CYS A 32 14.75 -2.71 -30.29
CA CYS A 32 15.20 -3.20 -28.99
C CYS A 32 14.62 -2.41 -27.80
N GLY A 33 14.19 -1.16 -27.98
CA GLY A 33 13.49 -0.40 -26.95
C GLY A 33 11.99 -0.66 -26.92
N VAL A 34 11.35 -0.64 -28.10
CA VAL A 34 9.89 -0.76 -28.23
C VAL A 34 9.41 -2.16 -27.87
N VAL A 35 10.09 -3.21 -28.35
CA VAL A 35 9.64 -4.59 -28.15
C VAL A 35 9.60 -4.96 -26.65
N PRO A 36 10.66 -4.74 -25.86
CA PRO A 36 10.60 -4.97 -24.41
C PRO A 36 9.60 -4.06 -23.70
N GLY A 37 9.42 -2.81 -24.16
CA GLY A 37 8.42 -1.89 -23.60
C GLY A 37 6.99 -2.42 -23.75
N VAL A 38 6.64 -2.91 -24.94
CA VAL A 38 5.32 -3.51 -25.21
C VAL A 38 5.13 -4.79 -24.40
N ILE A 39 6.14 -5.67 -24.37
CA ILE A 39 6.08 -6.91 -23.58
C ILE A 39 5.90 -6.58 -22.10
N GLY A 40 6.69 -5.64 -21.57
CA GLY A 40 6.58 -5.18 -20.18
C GLY A 40 5.21 -4.59 -19.87
N TYR A 41 4.66 -3.78 -20.76
CA TYR A 41 3.31 -3.23 -20.63
C TYR A 41 2.24 -4.33 -20.64
N CYS A 42 2.33 -5.31 -21.54
CA CYS A 42 1.41 -6.45 -21.58
C CYS A 42 1.50 -7.30 -20.31
N VAL A 43 2.71 -7.59 -19.82
CA VAL A 43 2.92 -8.32 -18.56
C VAL A 43 2.36 -7.54 -17.38
N MET A 44 2.60 -6.23 -17.32
CA MET A 44 2.01 -5.36 -16.31
C MET A 44 0.48 -5.40 -16.38
N GLN A 45 -0.13 -5.30 -17.56
CA GLN A 45 -1.58 -5.36 -17.70
C GLN A 45 -2.17 -6.72 -17.29
N LEU A 46 -1.50 -7.82 -17.64
CA LEU A 46 -1.94 -9.17 -17.24
C LEU A 46 -1.74 -9.44 -15.75
N THR A 47 -0.70 -8.87 -15.14
CA THR A 47 -0.34 -9.10 -13.73
C THR A 47 -0.92 -8.04 -12.79
N ASN A 48 -1.46 -6.94 -13.34
CA ASN A 48 -2.05 -5.87 -12.54
C ASN A 48 -3.34 -6.38 -11.90
N SER A 49 -3.25 -6.75 -10.62
CA SER A 49 -4.35 -7.20 -9.79
C SER A 49 -5.36 -6.11 -9.44
N ARG A 50 -5.23 -4.89 -9.99
CA ARG A 50 -6.26 -3.85 -9.94
C ARG A 50 -7.43 -4.22 -10.84
N ASN A 51 -8.14 -5.26 -10.47
CA ASN A 51 -9.46 -5.50 -11.01
C ASN A 51 -10.45 -4.68 -10.16
N PRO A 52 -11.00 -3.57 -10.68
CA PRO A 52 -11.99 -2.77 -9.96
C PRO A 52 -13.22 -3.59 -9.58
N GLU A 53 -13.49 -4.68 -10.30
CA GLU A 53 -14.54 -5.64 -10.00
C GLU A 53 -14.20 -6.51 -8.77
N LEU A 54 -12.94 -6.94 -8.60
CA LEU A 54 -12.53 -7.62 -7.36
C LEU A 54 -12.55 -6.65 -6.17
N GLU A 55 -12.12 -5.40 -6.34
CA GLU A 55 -12.24 -4.40 -5.28
C GLU A 55 -13.71 -4.13 -4.92
N ALA A 56 -14.59 -4.01 -5.92
CA ALA A 56 -16.02 -3.85 -5.70
C ALA A 56 -16.63 -5.08 -5.01
N LYS A 57 -16.23 -6.29 -5.41
CA LYS A 57 -16.69 -7.55 -4.82
C LYS A 57 -16.16 -7.76 -3.40
N LEU A 58 -14.92 -7.37 -3.12
CA LEU A 58 -14.35 -7.33 -1.77
C LEU A 58 -15.06 -6.29 -0.89
N ARG A 59 -15.41 -5.13 -1.42
CA ARG A 59 -16.24 -4.12 -0.72
C ARG A 59 -17.67 -4.59 -0.50
N GLN A 60 -18.23 -5.37 -1.42
CA GLN A 60 -19.56 -5.97 -1.30
C GLN A 60 -19.57 -7.12 -0.28
N SER A 61 -18.48 -7.88 -0.20
CA SER A 61 -18.29 -9.00 0.74
C SER A 61 -17.76 -8.54 2.11
N ALA A 62 -17.37 -7.27 2.23
CA ALA A 62 -16.89 -6.68 3.47
C ALA A 62 -18.05 -6.66 4.47
N ARG A 63 -17.86 -7.37 5.60
CA ARG A 63 -18.81 -7.32 6.72
C ARG A 63 -19.04 -5.86 7.13
N PRO A 64 -20.25 -5.48 7.57
CA PRO A 64 -20.53 -4.12 8.01
C PRO A 64 -19.55 -3.63 9.09
N GLU A 65 -19.02 -4.52 9.92
CA GLU A 65 -17.97 -4.20 10.90
C GLU A 65 -16.64 -3.75 10.26
N SER A 66 -16.20 -4.34 9.15
CA SER A 66 -14.95 -3.93 8.50
C SER A 66 -15.10 -2.60 7.76
N MET A 67 -16.28 -2.31 7.19
CA MET A 67 -16.61 -1.00 6.64
C MET A 67 -16.62 0.09 7.72
N MET A 68 -17.19 -0.22 8.89
CA MET A 68 -17.17 0.70 10.04
C MET A 68 -15.75 0.93 10.58
N MET A 69 -14.92 -0.11 10.67
CA MET A 69 -13.52 0.04 11.08
C MET A 69 -12.69 0.86 10.08
N GLY A 70 -12.90 0.69 8.77
CA GLY A 70 -12.25 1.51 7.76
C GLY A 70 -12.59 3.00 7.91
N ARG A 71 -13.88 3.31 8.14
CA ARG A 71 -14.35 4.68 8.37
C ARG A 71 -13.79 5.27 9.65
N VAL A 72 -13.81 4.53 10.76
CA VAL A 72 -13.24 4.97 12.03
C VAL A 72 -11.75 5.23 11.89
N ASN A 73 -11.01 4.35 11.20
CA ASN A 73 -9.57 4.54 11.00
C ASN A 73 -9.27 5.78 10.14
N GLN A 74 -10.09 6.05 9.12
CA GLN A 74 -9.95 7.24 8.29
C GLN A 74 -10.23 8.54 9.08
N GLU A 75 -11.27 8.55 9.92
CA GLU A 75 -11.59 9.67 10.80
C GLU A 75 -10.46 9.91 11.83
N ARG A 76 -9.89 8.83 12.40
CA ARG A 76 -8.74 8.89 13.31
C ARG A 76 -7.49 9.43 12.63
N LEU A 77 -7.21 9.02 11.41
CA LEU A 77 -6.06 9.48 10.65
C LEU A 77 -6.18 10.98 10.34
N ALA A 78 -7.37 11.44 9.94
CA ALA A 78 -7.63 12.85 9.69
C ALA A 78 -7.46 13.70 10.97
N GLU A 79 -7.93 13.20 12.12
CA GLU A 79 -7.72 13.82 13.44
C GLU A 79 -6.23 13.93 13.76
N TYR A 80 -5.48 12.84 13.61
CA TYR A 80 -4.04 12.80 13.87
C TYR A 80 -3.25 13.76 12.97
N LEU A 81 -3.57 13.82 11.69
CA LEU A 81 -2.94 14.77 10.75
C LEU A 81 -3.28 16.22 11.09
N GLY A 82 -4.50 16.49 11.54
CA GLY A 82 -4.91 17.81 12.02
C GLY A 82 -4.16 18.23 13.30
N GLU A 83 -3.97 17.30 14.23
CA GLU A 83 -3.18 17.51 15.46
C GLU A 83 -1.71 17.81 15.14
N LEU A 84 -1.10 17.04 14.22
CA LEU A 84 0.26 17.29 13.72
C LEU A 84 0.39 18.68 13.06
N GLN A 85 -0.59 19.07 12.24
CA GLN A 85 -0.59 20.38 11.59
C GLN A 85 -0.67 21.53 12.61
N ARG A 86 -1.43 21.34 13.70
CA ARG A 86 -1.58 22.33 14.78
C ARG A 86 -0.42 22.32 15.79
N LYS A 87 0.51 21.36 15.68
CA LYS A 87 1.65 21.17 16.59
C LYS A 87 1.21 21.06 18.06
N GLU A 88 0.06 20.44 18.30
CA GLU A 88 -0.48 20.25 19.65
C GLU A 88 0.25 19.09 20.35
N ASP A 89 0.58 19.25 21.63
CA ASP A 89 1.21 18.17 22.41
C ASP A 89 0.16 17.12 22.77
N THR A 90 0.28 15.94 22.14
CA THR A 90 -0.68 14.82 22.26
C THR A 90 -0.15 13.66 23.10
N ASN A 91 0.93 13.88 23.86
CA ASN A 91 1.59 12.83 24.66
C ASN A 91 0.65 12.15 25.68
N ASP A 92 -0.32 12.89 26.22
CA ASP A 92 -1.34 12.39 27.14
C ASP A 92 -2.14 11.20 26.57
N ARG A 93 -2.34 11.18 25.25
CA ARG A 93 -3.08 10.14 24.52
C ARG A 93 -2.30 8.83 24.48
N TYR A 94 -0.98 8.91 24.31
CA TYR A 94 -0.08 7.75 24.32
C TYR A 94 0.09 7.20 25.74
N VAL A 95 0.17 8.08 26.74
CA VAL A 95 0.22 7.68 28.15
C VAL A 95 -1.08 6.97 28.56
N ALA A 96 -2.24 7.44 28.09
CA ALA A 96 -3.53 6.78 28.33
C ALA A 96 -3.60 5.39 27.65
N ALA A 97 -3.10 5.26 26.42
CA ALA A 97 -3.03 3.98 25.72
C ALA A 97 -2.12 2.97 26.44
N LEU A 98 -0.95 3.42 26.93
CA LEU A 98 -0.05 2.60 27.76
C LEU A 98 -0.71 2.17 29.08
N ARG A 99 -1.62 2.96 29.62
CA ARG A 99 -2.44 2.64 30.81
C ARG A 99 -3.65 1.77 30.50
N GLY A 100 -3.81 1.28 29.27
CA GLY A 100 -4.93 0.43 28.85
C GLY A 100 -6.26 1.17 28.69
N GLN A 101 -6.26 2.50 28.65
CA GLN A 101 -7.46 3.29 28.38
C GLN A 101 -7.69 3.31 26.86
N THR A 102 -8.72 2.59 26.38
CA THR A 102 -8.95 2.41 24.95
C THR A 102 -9.60 3.64 24.31
N LEU A 103 -8.98 4.09 23.22
CA LEU A 103 -9.41 5.23 22.41
C LEU A 103 -10.51 4.86 21.41
N THR A 104 -11.67 4.42 21.87
CA THR A 104 -12.83 4.30 20.95
C THR A 104 -14.18 4.62 21.59
N ARG A 105 -14.82 5.61 20.95
CA ARG A 105 -16.25 5.76 20.63
C ARG A 105 -16.90 7.10 21.04
N LYS A 106 -16.19 8.22 20.91
CA LYS A 106 -16.79 9.51 20.50
C LYS A 106 -15.76 10.30 19.68
N PRO A 107 -16.07 10.75 18.44
CA PRO A 107 -15.30 11.82 17.83
C PRO A 107 -15.38 13.02 18.79
N TYR A 108 -14.28 13.73 19.05
CA TYR A 108 -14.15 14.84 20.01
C TYR A 108 -13.88 14.51 21.49
N VAL A 109 -13.82 13.25 21.93
CA VAL A 109 -13.47 12.94 23.34
C VAL A 109 -12.05 12.39 23.44
N ARG A 110 -11.17 13.21 24.06
CA ARG A 110 -9.72 12.98 24.19
C ARG A 110 -9.39 11.75 25.05
N ILE A 111 -10.12 11.51 26.14
CA ILE A 111 -9.92 10.40 27.08
C ILE A 111 -11.30 9.97 27.59
N GLN A 112 -11.63 8.67 27.53
CA GLN A 112 -12.80 8.15 28.23
C GLN A 112 -12.37 7.49 29.54
N PRO A 113 -12.99 7.83 30.68
CA PRO A 113 -12.73 7.12 31.92
C PRO A 113 -13.25 5.68 31.80
N VAL A 114 -12.40 4.72 32.16
CA VAL A 114 -12.79 3.31 32.29
C VAL A 114 -13.65 3.18 33.55
N ALA A 115 -14.78 2.46 33.46
CA ALA A 115 -15.53 2.09 34.66
C ALA A 115 -14.64 1.23 35.56
N LYS A 116 -14.37 1.70 36.79
CA LYS A 116 -13.63 0.92 37.78
C LYS A 116 -14.36 -0.40 38.03
N PRO A 117 -13.67 -1.56 38.01
CA PRO A 117 -14.25 -2.81 38.49
C PRO A 117 -14.27 -2.77 40.02
N SER A 118 -15.30 -2.16 40.63
CA SER A 118 -15.50 -2.28 42.08
C SER A 118 -16.95 -2.14 42.57
N ASP A 119 -17.95 -1.99 41.70
CA ASP A 119 -19.35 -1.84 42.16
C ASP A 119 -20.26 -3.04 41.84
N SER A 120 -19.73 -4.07 41.17
CA SER A 120 -20.53 -5.27 40.81
C SER A 120 -20.52 -6.37 41.87
N GLU A 121 -19.58 -6.35 42.82
CA GLU A 121 -19.39 -7.45 43.79
C GLU A 121 -20.05 -7.17 45.15
N ALA A 122 -20.32 -5.90 45.52
CA ALA A 122 -20.91 -5.58 46.82
C ALA A 122 -22.43 -5.82 46.95
N LYS A 123 -23.12 -6.25 45.88
CA LYS A 123 -24.59 -6.40 45.88
C LYS A 123 -25.10 -7.85 45.92
N LYS A 124 -24.21 -8.84 46.09
CA LYS A 124 -24.60 -10.27 46.17
C LYS A 124 -24.52 -10.91 47.56
N GLU A 125 -24.05 -10.21 48.59
CA GLU A 125 -23.92 -10.78 49.96
C GLU A 125 -24.92 -10.25 51.00
N GLN A 126 -26.02 -9.63 50.58
CA GLN A 126 -27.17 -9.39 51.47
C GLN A 126 -28.42 -10.03 50.89
N LYS A 127 -28.54 -11.33 51.10
CA LYS A 127 -29.83 -12.02 51.14
C LYS A 127 -29.85 -12.95 52.34
#